data_AF-A0A0R2B5W3-F1
#
_entry.id   AF-A0A0R2B5W3-F1
#
_cell.length_a   1.000
_cell.length_b   1.000
_cell.length_c   1.000
_cell.angle_alpha   90.00
_cell.angle_beta   90.00
_cell.angle_gamma   90.00
#
_symmetry.space_group_name_H-M   'P 1'
#
loop_
_entity.id
_entity.type
_entity.pdbx_description
1 polymer ?
#
loop_
_entity_poly.entity_id
_entity_poly.type
_entity_poly.pdbx_seq_one_letter_code
_entity_poly.pdbx_strand_id
1 'polypeptide(L)'
;MILSKLKLGELFRMNKLQLDDIQAEKLIKCLKNVLKKHIKNLSKNDKGQFMLESNKDGIQRQYQVNYMYATDNTHINLMDLKTKLTLVRINLDSKFHNNSDGKVWGHRIEIFSEEEFYQKNDSFTHIKAYPLPYEDIKDTGDFLIALKELLDYTNTHKQNRLQITISRNFDLW
;
A
#
# COMPACT_ATOMS: atom_id res chain seq x y z
N MET A 1 -39.25 -3.78 -18.30
CA MET A 1 -38.56 -4.55 -17.23
C MET A 1 -37.05 -4.68 -17.54
N ILE A 2 -36.34 -3.55 -17.69
CA ILE A 2 -34.89 -3.52 -18.04
C ILE A 2 -34.07 -2.80 -16.94
N LEU A 3 -34.71 -1.94 -16.15
CA LEU A 3 -34.10 -1.17 -15.05
C LEU A 3 -33.64 -2.01 -13.83
N SER A 4 -33.99 -3.31 -13.75
CA SER A 4 -33.62 -4.17 -12.61
C SER A 4 -32.29 -4.90 -12.80
N LYS A 5 -31.92 -5.29 -14.03
CA LYS A 5 -30.69 -6.06 -14.28
C LYS A 5 -29.41 -5.20 -14.18
N LEU A 6 -29.48 -3.93 -14.59
CA LEU A 6 -28.38 -2.97 -14.43
C LEU A 6 -28.07 -2.71 -12.95
N LYS A 7 -29.10 -2.40 -12.14
CA LYS A 7 -28.96 -2.23 -10.69
C LYS A 7 -28.45 -3.50 -9.98
N LEU A 8 -28.89 -4.69 -10.39
CA LEU A 8 -28.39 -5.95 -9.82
C LEU A 8 -26.92 -6.21 -10.19
N GLY A 9 -26.49 -5.87 -11.41
CA GLY A 9 -25.09 -5.97 -11.82
C GLY A 9 -24.18 -5.00 -11.06
N GLU A 10 -24.64 -3.77 -10.83
CA GLU A 10 -23.94 -2.79 -9.98
C GLU A 10 -23.92 -3.23 -8.51
N LEU A 11 -25.03 -3.74 -7.97
CA LEU A 11 -25.11 -4.24 -6.59
C LEU A 11 -24.21 -5.48 -6.37
N PHE A 12 -24.11 -6.37 -7.37
CA PHE A 12 -23.19 -7.53 -7.33
C PHE A 12 -21.72 -7.11 -7.41
N ARG A 13 -21.42 -6.04 -8.16
CA ARG A 13 -20.07 -5.46 -8.28
C ARG A 13 -19.65 -4.71 -7.01
N MET A 14 -20.54 -3.91 -6.42
CA MET A 14 -20.37 -3.28 -5.11
C MET A 14 -20.18 -4.32 -3.99
N ASN A 15 -20.79 -5.51 -4.11
CA ASN A 15 -20.57 -6.62 -3.16
C ASN A 15 -19.15 -7.22 -3.22
N LYS A 16 -18.34 -6.88 -4.23
CA LYS A 16 -16.98 -7.43 -4.40
C LYS A 16 -15.89 -6.48 -3.90
N LEU A 17 -16.00 -5.19 -4.22
CA LEU A 17 -15.07 -4.17 -3.73
C LEU A 17 -15.62 -3.58 -2.42
N GLN A 18 -15.17 -4.12 -1.30
CA GLN A 18 -15.69 -3.83 0.05
C GLN A 18 -15.35 -2.41 0.57
N LEU A 19 -14.86 -1.52 -0.29
CA LEU A 19 -14.51 -0.13 -0.03
C LEU A 19 -14.83 0.71 -1.27
N ASP A 20 -15.32 1.92 -1.03
CA ASP A 20 -15.30 3.02 -2.01
C ASP A 20 -14.03 3.89 -1.81
N ASP A 21 -13.75 4.79 -2.75
CA ASP A 21 -12.56 5.66 -2.68
C ASP A 21 -12.54 6.56 -1.43
N ILE A 22 -13.70 7.06 -1.00
CA ILE A 22 -13.82 7.92 0.19
C ILE A 22 -13.47 7.13 1.45
N GLN A 23 -13.94 5.89 1.56
CA GLN A 23 -13.64 4.98 2.66
C GLN A 23 -12.16 4.60 2.66
N ALA A 24 -11.60 4.26 1.50
CA ALA A 24 -10.19 3.94 1.36
C ALA A 24 -9.31 5.12 1.80
N GLU A 25 -9.61 6.33 1.35
CA GLU A 25 -8.85 7.53 1.73
C GLU A 25 -8.93 7.81 3.24
N LYS A 26 -10.12 7.65 3.84
CA LYS A 26 -10.29 7.73 5.30
C LYS A 26 -9.42 6.69 6.03
N LEU A 27 -9.34 5.47 5.53
CA LEU A 27 -8.49 4.42 6.10
C LEU A 27 -7.00 4.72 5.89
N ILE A 28 -6.60 5.26 4.74
CA ILE A 28 -5.23 5.67 4.42
C ILE A 28 -4.76 6.75 5.40
N LYS A 29 -5.54 7.80 5.62
CA LYS A 29 -5.13 8.97 6.41
C LYS A 29 -5.46 8.89 7.91
N CYS A 30 -6.21 7.87 8.36
CA CYS A 30 -6.47 7.70 9.80
C CYS A 30 -5.17 7.46 10.60
N LEU A 31 -5.11 7.97 11.83
CA LEU A 31 -3.98 7.72 12.73
C LEU A 31 -3.86 6.23 13.02
N LYS A 32 -2.67 5.67 12.79
CA LYS A 32 -2.33 4.28 13.07
C LYS A 32 -1.19 4.18 14.07
N ASN A 33 -1.22 3.18 14.94
CA ASN A 33 -0.14 2.87 15.88
C ASN A 33 0.45 1.51 15.56
N VAL A 34 1.76 1.36 15.78
CA VAL A 34 2.44 0.07 15.65
C VAL A 34 2.00 -0.86 16.79
N LEU A 35 1.36 -1.97 16.44
CA LEU A 35 0.70 -2.88 17.39
C LEU A 35 1.70 -3.55 18.36
N LYS A 36 2.87 -3.94 17.85
CA LYS A 36 3.91 -4.66 18.61
C LYS A 36 5.29 -4.17 18.22
N LYS A 37 6.26 -4.27 19.15
CA LYS A 37 7.66 -3.95 18.86
C LYS A 37 8.16 -4.81 17.69
N HIS A 38 8.66 -4.14 16.66
CA HIS A 38 9.22 -4.73 15.45
C HIS A 38 10.66 -4.23 15.28
N ILE A 39 11.61 -5.09 15.60
CA ILE A 39 13.04 -4.85 15.38
C ILE A 39 13.49 -5.78 14.26
N LYS A 40 14.08 -5.23 13.20
CA LYS A 40 14.58 -6.01 12.06
C LYS A 40 15.86 -5.39 11.49
N ASN A 41 16.89 -6.23 11.33
CA ASN A 41 18.05 -5.90 10.52
C ASN A 41 17.85 -6.61 9.17
N LEU A 42 17.85 -5.84 8.08
CA LEU A 42 17.61 -6.32 6.73
C LEU A 42 18.92 -6.63 6.01
N SER A 43 19.01 -7.83 5.46
CA SER A 43 19.97 -8.19 4.40
C SER A 43 19.33 -8.11 3.01
N LYS A 44 20.16 -8.14 1.96
CA LYS A 44 19.68 -8.20 0.57
C LYS A 44 18.71 -9.37 0.39
N ASN A 45 17.57 -9.09 -0.26
CA ASN A 45 16.45 -10.01 -0.50
C ASN A 45 15.62 -10.37 0.75
N ASP A 46 15.80 -9.64 1.86
CA ASP A 46 14.96 -9.82 3.04
C ASP A 46 13.53 -9.33 2.81
N LYS A 47 12.60 -10.03 3.44
CA LYS A 47 11.20 -9.63 3.55
C LYS A 47 10.76 -9.61 5.00
N GLY A 48 9.68 -8.91 5.26
CA GLY A 48 9.03 -8.95 6.56
C GLY A 48 7.68 -8.27 6.56
N GLN A 49 7.08 -8.26 7.74
CA GLN A 49 5.78 -7.62 7.96
C GLN A 49 5.68 -7.11 9.39
N PHE A 50 4.86 -6.08 9.58
CA PHE A 50 4.41 -5.65 10.91
C PHE A 50 2.96 -5.17 10.88
N MET A 51 2.36 -5.14 12.06
CA MET A 51 0.95 -4.82 12.24
C MET A 51 0.76 -3.40 12.74
N LEU A 52 -0.24 -2.72 12.17
CA LEU A 52 -0.72 -1.43 12.61
C LEU A 52 -2.16 -1.58 13.10
N GLU A 53 -2.56 -0.70 14.02
CA GLU A 53 -3.94 -0.57 14.44
C GLU A 53 -4.38 0.89 14.48
N SER A 54 -5.65 1.13 14.23
CA SER A 54 -6.31 2.40 14.47
C SER A 54 -7.51 2.15 15.37
N ASN A 55 -7.76 3.07 16.31
CA ASN A 55 -9.00 3.15 17.07
C ASN A 55 -9.57 4.55 16.88
N LYS A 56 -10.03 4.82 15.66
CA LYS A 56 -10.68 6.10 15.33
C LYS A 56 -12.18 5.95 15.58
N ASP A 57 -12.75 6.91 16.31
CA ASP A 57 -14.18 6.96 16.62
C ASP A 57 -14.72 5.68 17.30
N GLY A 58 -13.89 5.01 18.12
CA GLY A 58 -14.24 3.78 18.82
C GLY A 58 -14.25 2.51 17.95
N ILE A 59 -13.86 2.60 16.67
CA ILE A 59 -13.80 1.47 15.76
C ILE A 59 -12.35 0.97 15.66
N GLN A 60 -12.11 -0.24 16.16
CA GLN A 60 -10.82 -0.90 15.98
C GLN A 60 -10.67 -1.40 14.55
N ARG A 61 -9.58 -1.00 13.90
CA ARG A 61 -9.18 -1.48 12.57
C ARG A 61 -7.72 -1.90 12.59
N GLN A 62 -7.38 -2.97 11.90
CA GLN A 62 -6.01 -3.46 11.79
C GLN A 62 -5.53 -3.42 10.34
N TYR A 63 -4.24 -3.16 10.17
CA TYR A 63 -3.57 -3.09 8.88
C TYR A 63 -2.27 -3.87 8.95
N GLN A 64 -1.83 -4.40 7.81
CA GLN A 64 -0.56 -5.08 7.68
C GLN A 64 0.32 -4.31 6.70
N VAL A 65 1.53 -3.97 7.14
CA VAL A 65 2.60 -3.51 6.25
C VAL A 65 3.45 -4.72 5.90
N ASN A 66 3.48 -5.08 4.62
CA ASN A 66 4.40 -6.08 4.06
C ASN A 66 5.53 -5.36 3.33
N TYR A 67 6.76 -5.87 3.40
CA TYR A 67 7.86 -5.29 2.67
C TYR A 67 8.88 -6.32 2.17
N MET A 68 9.57 -5.97 1.10
CA MET A 68 10.72 -6.66 0.51
C MET A 68 11.82 -5.64 0.26
N TYR A 69 13.03 -5.96 0.69
CA TYR A 69 14.24 -5.19 0.43
C TYR A 69 15.14 -5.98 -0.52
N ALA A 70 15.17 -5.58 -1.79
CA ALA A 70 15.97 -6.21 -2.81
C ALA A 70 16.44 -5.18 -3.85
N THR A 71 17.58 -5.45 -4.46
CA THR A 71 18.09 -4.68 -5.60
C THR A 71 17.06 -4.73 -6.73
N ASP A 72 16.58 -3.56 -7.14
CA ASP A 72 15.63 -3.39 -8.25
C ASP A 72 14.33 -4.23 -8.13
N ASN A 73 13.90 -4.48 -6.89
CA ASN A 73 12.66 -5.20 -6.60
C ASN A 73 12.14 -4.91 -5.18
N THR A 74 12.35 -3.67 -4.72
CA THR A 74 11.91 -3.25 -3.39
C THR A 74 10.44 -2.86 -3.42
N HIS A 75 9.65 -3.33 -2.46
CA HIS A 75 8.25 -2.95 -2.34
C HIS A 75 7.80 -2.85 -0.88
N ILE A 76 6.86 -1.94 -0.62
CA ILE A 76 6.26 -1.72 0.71
C ILE A 76 4.75 -1.57 0.51
N ASN A 77 3.96 -2.43 1.13
CA ASN A 77 2.53 -2.57 0.87
C ASN A 77 1.73 -2.47 2.17
N LEU A 78 0.93 -1.41 2.30
CA LEU A 78 -0.09 -1.27 3.34
C LEU A 78 -1.40 -1.89 2.86
N MET A 79 -1.89 -2.89 3.59
CA MET A 79 -3.14 -3.59 3.31
C MET A 79 -4.10 -3.45 4.50
N ASP A 80 -5.38 -3.23 4.20
CA ASP A 80 -6.44 -3.36 5.19
C ASP A 80 -6.69 -4.84 5.54
N LEU A 81 -6.61 -5.23 6.82
CA LEU A 81 -6.76 -6.65 7.17
C LEU A 81 -8.18 -7.18 7.03
N LYS A 82 -9.20 -6.32 7.12
CA LYS A 82 -10.60 -6.75 7.06
C LYS A 82 -10.98 -7.12 5.63
N THR A 83 -10.65 -6.26 4.67
CA THR A 83 -11.03 -6.45 3.26
C THR A 83 -9.95 -7.14 2.42
N LYS A 84 -8.71 -7.20 2.93
CA LYS A 84 -7.52 -7.64 2.19
C LYS A 84 -7.16 -6.79 0.97
N LEU A 85 -7.78 -5.61 0.84
CA LEU A 85 -7.48 -4.66 -0.22
C LEU A 85 -6.18 -3.91 0.10
N THR A 86 -5.34 -3.74 -0.91
CA THR A 86 -4.17 -2.87 -0.84
C THR A 86 -4.67 -1.44 -0.83
N LEU A 87 -4.25 -0.69 0.19
CA LEU A 87 -4.57 0.74 0.30
C LEU A 87 -3.49 1.58 -0.37
N VAL A 88 -2.23 1.25 -0.10
CA VAL A 88 -1.05 1.94 -0.64
C VAL A 88 0.07 0.93 -0.85
N ARG A 89 0.74 0.97 -2.00
CA ARG A 89 1.98 0.25 -2.25
C ARG A 89 3.02 1.17 -2.88
N ILE A 90 4.24 1.15 -2.38
CA ILE A 90 5.40 1.74 -3.06
C ILE A 90 6.20 0.61 -3.71
N ASN A 91 6.54 0.75 -4.99
CA ASN A 91 7.49 -0.12 -5.69
C ASN A 91 8.69 0.71 -6.13
N LEU A 92 9.89 0.27 -5.75
CA LEU A 92 11.18 0.81 -6.19
C LEU A 92 11.86 -0.25 -7.06
N ASP A 93 11.44 -0.29 -8.31
CA ASP A 93 11.93 -1.20 -9.35
C ASP A 93 11.85 -0.55 -10.74
N SER A 94 12.45 -1.17 -11.75
CA SER A 94 12.40 -0.73 -13.15
C SER A 94 11.17 -1.26 -13.93
N LYS A 95 10.24 -1.95 -13.26
CA LYS A 95 9.09 -2.62 -13.90
C LYS A 95 7.98 -1.61 -14.16
N PHE A 96 6.90 -2.07 -14.80
CA PHE A 96 5.70 -1.25 -15.02
C PHE A 96 4.47 -1.84 -14.35
N HIS A 97 3.52 -0.97 -14.06
CA HIS A 97 2.14 -1.31 -13.77
C HIS A 97 1.26 -0.95 -14.98
N ASN A 98 0.27 -1.81 -15.29
CA ASN A 98 -0.73 -1.56 -16.32
C ASN A 98 -1.99 -0.97 -15.68
N ASN A 99 -2.12 0.36 -15.68
CA ASN A 99 -3.39 0.99 -15.41
C ASN A 99 -4.37 0.74 -16.58
N SER A 100 -5.63 1.07 -16.37
CA SER A 100 -6.68 1.09 -17.38
C SER A 100 -6.41 2.10 -18.49
N ASP A 101 -5.71 3.19 -18.17
CA ASP A 101 -5.40 4.31 -19.04
C ASP A 101 -3.96 4.33 -19.57
N GLY A 102 -3.12 3.35 -19.20
CA GLY A 102 -1.76 3.25 -19.71
C GLY A 102 -0.78 2.56 -18.78
N LYS A 103 0.51 2.63 -19.14
CA LYS A 103 1.60 2.06 -18.34
C LYS A 103 2.30 3.13 -17.52
N VAL A 104 2.57 2.80 -16.26
CA VAL A 104 3.48 3.58 -15.39
C VAL A 104 4.74 2.75 -15.16
N TRP A 105 5.89 3.27 -15.59
CA TRP A 105 7.19 2.60 -15.50
C TRP A 105 8.02 3.14 -14.33
N GLY A 106 8.91 2.28 -13.82
CA GLY A 106 9.87 2.66 -12.80
C GLY A 106 9.25 2.78 -11.40
N HIS A 107 9.89 3.63 -10.60
CA HIS A 107 9.47 3.93 -9.24
C HIS A 107 8.07 4.53 -9.23
N ARG A 108 7.18 3.92 -8.45
CA ARG A 108 5.76 4.24 -8.45
C ARG A 108 5.12 4.00 -7.10
N ILE A 109 4.01 4.71 -6.90
CA ILE A 109 3.04 4.41 -5.85
C ILE A 109 1.77 3.86 -6.49
N GLU A 110 1.18 2.84 -5.88
CA GLU A 110 -0.11 2.26 -6.26
C GLU A 110 -1.09 2.57 -5.12
N ILE A 111 -2.12 3.36 -5.41
CA ILE A 111 -3.14 3.79 -4.43
C ILE A 111 -4.44 3.06 -4.74
N PHE A 112 -5.19 2.66 -3.72
CA PHE A 112 -6.54 2.13 -3.90
C PHE A 112 -7.37 3.02 -4.84
N SER A 113 -8.06 2.42 -5.80
CA SER A 113 -8.95 3.11 -6.71
C SER A 113 -10.12 2.22 -7.12
N GLU A 114 -11.31 2.60 -6.69
CA GLU A 114 -12.58 2.00 -7.11
C GLU A 114 -12.81 2.24 -8.61
N GLU A 115 -12.52 3.44 -9.09
CA GLU A 115 -12.58 3.76 -10.53
C GLU A 115 -11.73 2.79 -11.36
N GLU A 116 -10.47 2.58 -10.96
CA GLU A 116 -9.56 1.68 -11.66
C GLU A 116 -10.08 0.24 -11.65
N PHE A 117 -10.68 -0.21 -10.55
CA PHE A 117 -11.31 -1.53 -10.48
C PHE A 117 -12.41 -1.73 -11.53
N TYR A 118 -13.26 -0.73 -11.71
CA TYR A 118 -14.31 -0.80 -12.72
C TYR A 118 -13.78 -0.62 -14.14
N GLN A 119 -12.79 0.24 -14.36
CA GLN A 119 -12.22 0.48 -15.68
C GLN A 119 -11.40 -0.71 -16.20
N LYS A 120 -10.63 -1.36 -15.32
CA LYS A 120 -9.90 -2.60 -15.65
C LYS A 120 -10.86 -3.75 -15.92
N ASN A 121 -11.96 -3.83 -15.16
CA ASN A 121 -12.98 -4.88 -15.26
C ASN A 121 -12.39 -6.31 -15.24
N ASP A 122 -11.23 -6.48 -14.59
CA ASP A 122 -10.51 -7.75 -14.46
C ASP A 122 -10.82 -8.47 -13.15
N SER A 123 -11.72 -7.91 -12.33
CA SER A 123 -12.16 -8.44 -11.04
C SER A 123 -11.09 -8.49 -9.94
N PHE A 124 -9.88 -7.98 -10.15
CA PHE A 124 -8.80 -8.05 -9.16
C PHE A 124 -8.06 -6.72 -8.95
N THR A 125 -7.78 -5.95 -10.00
CA THR A 125 -7.01 -4.71 -9.92
C THR A 125 -7.86 -3.66 -9.24
N HIS A 126 -7.46 -3.19 -8.06
CA HIS A 126 -8.18 -2.16 -7.29
C HIS A 126 -7.25 -1.04 -6.86
N ILE A 127 -6.14 -0.89 -7.57
CA ILE A 127 -5.11 0.09 -7.30
C ILE A 127 -4.72 0.74 -8.62
N LYS A 128 -4.53 2.06 -8.60
CA LYS A 128 -4.02 2.84 -9.71
C LYS A 128 -2.59 3.24 -9.42
N ALA A 129 -1.70 3.03 -10.38
CA ALA A 129 -0.30 3.42 -10.26
C ALA A 129 -0.09 4.87 -10.70
N TYR A 130 0.82 5.56 -10.00
CA TYR A 130 1.30 6.89 -10.31
C TYR A 130 2.84 6.89 -10.21
N PRO A 131 3.55 7.61 -11.11
CA PRO A 131 4.99 7.74 -10.99
C PRO A 131 5.35 8.44 -9.69
N LEU A 132 6.48 8.07 -9.08
CA LEU A 132 7.08 8.91 -8.03
C LEU A 132 7.85 10.07 -8.70
N PRO A 133 7.87 11.28 -8.10
CA PRO A 133 7.23 11.66 -6.84
C PRO A 133 5.69 11.78 -6.94
N TYR A 134 4.99 11.60 -5.82
CA TYR A 134 3.54 11.68 -5.72
C TYR A 134 3.11 12.33 -4.40
N GLU A 135 2.32 13.41 -4.46
CA GLU A 135 2.05 14.28 -3.30
C GLU A 135 3.36 14.62 -2.55
N ASP A 136 3.41 14.37 -1.24
CA ASP A 136 4.58 14.60 -0.39
C ASP A 136 5.60 13.45 -0.42
N ILE A 137 5.36 12.38 -1.19
CA ILE A 137 6.26 11.24 -1.30
C ILE A 137 7.27 11.50 -2.43
N LYS A 138 8.54 11.65 -2.06
CA LYS A 138 9.64 11.82 -3.01
C LYS A 138 10.02 10.52 -3.72
N ASP A 139 10.63 10.69 -4.90
CA ASP A 139 11.32 9.60 -5.57
C ASP A 139 12.66 9.27 -4.86
N THR A 140 12.92 7.98 -4.65
CA THR A 140 14.09 7.47 -3.92
C THR A 140 14.37 6.01 -4.28
N GLY A 141 15.64 5.61 -4.31
CA GLY A 141 16.04 4.19 -4.32
C GLY A 141 16.28 3.59 -2.93
N ASP A 142 16.22 4.41 -1.87
CA ASP A 142 16.49 3.99 -0.50
C ASP A 142 15.22 3.47 0.20
N PHE A 143 15.29 2.23 0.66
CA PHE A 143 14.19 1.54 1.36
C PHE A 143 13.76 2.23 2.66
N LEU A 144 14.70 2.67 3.49
CA LEU A 144 14.39 3.29 4.79
C LEU A 144 13.71 4.64 4.59
N ILE A 145 14.14 5.36 3.56
CA ILE A 145 13.48 6.59 3.13
C ILE A 145 12.05 6.29 2.67
N ALA A 146 11.85 5.37 1.72
CA ALA A 146 10.51 5.05 1.22
C ALA A 146 9.57 4.52 2.32
N LEU A 147 10.08 3.73 3.27
CA LEU A 147 9.31 3.31 4.44
C LEU A 147 8.90 4.49 5.30
N LYS A 148 9.80 5.46 5.52
CA LYS A 148 9.46 6.68 6.26
C LYS A 148 8.35 7.47 5.53
N GLU A 149 8.50 7.71 4.23
CA GLU A 149 7.52 8.47 3.45
C GLU A 149 6.14 7.76 3.46
N LEU A 150 6.09 6.43 3.34
CA LEU A 150 4.84 5.68 3.46
C LEU A 150 4.19 5.85 4.84
N LEU A 151 4.97 5.75 5.92
CA LEU A 151 4.45 5.85 7.28
C LEU A 151 3.93 7.26 7.58
N ASP A 152 4.58 8.28 7.05
CA ASP A 152 4.15 9.67 7.20
C ASP A 152 2.88 9.93 6.36
N TYR A 153 2.85 9.48 5.10
CA TYR A 153 1.68 9.56 4.20
C TYR A 153 0.43 8.89 4.76
N THR A 154 0.61 7.79 5.50
CA THR A 154 -0.46 6.97 6.08
C THR A 154 -0.78 7.35 7.53
N ASN A 155 -0.24 8.47 8.02
CA ASN A 155 -0.43 8.99 9.37
C ASN A 155 -0.12 7.94 10.46
N THR A 156 1.02 7.27 10.34
CA THR A 156 1.43 6.20 11.25
C THR A 156 2.37 6.69 12.34
N HIS A 157 1.91 6.60 13.59
CA HIS A 157 2.70 6.87 14.78
C HIS A 157 3.47 5.62 15.24
N LYS A 158 4.80 5.74 15.28
CA LYS A 158 5.71 4.59 15.51
C LYS A 158 5.88 4.24 16.99
N GLN A 159 5.62 5.15 17.93
CA GLN A 159 5.72 4.93 19.39
C GLN A 159 7.05 4.28 19.86
N ASN A 160 8.18 4.52 19.16
CA ASN A 160 9.46 3.82 19.36
C ASN A 160 9.38 2.27 19.27
N ARG A 161 8.32 1.74 18.65
CA ARG A 161 8.07 0.32 18.45
C ARG A 161 8.57 -0.19 17.12
N LEU A 162 9.05 0.66 16.22
CA LEU A 162 9.57 0.27 14.92
C LEU A 162 11.05 0.63 14.81
N GLN A 163 11.90 -0.39 14.67
CA GLN A 163 13.33 -0.23 14.42
C GLN A 163 13.72 -1.15 13.26
N ILE A 164 13.97 -0.56 12.11
CA ILE A 164 14.49 -1.29 10.95
C ILE A 164 15.84 -0.68 10.58
N THR A 165 16.84 -1.55 10.44
CA THR A 165 18.17 -1.17 9.95
C THR A 165 18.53 -2.02 8.74
N ILE A 166 19.47 -1.56 7.93
CA ILE A 166 20.01 -2.32 6.79
C ILE A 166 21.44 -2.72 7.14
N SER A 167 21.72 -4.01 7.11
CA SER A 167 23.07 -4.53 7.24
C SER A 167 23.87 -4.13 5.99
N ARG A 168 24.87 -3.28 6.17
CA ARG A 168 25.91 -3.12 5.15
C ARG A 168 26.88 -4.29 5.32
N ASN A 169 26.79 -5.27 4.44
CA ASN A 169 27.94 -6.13 4.23
C ASN A 169 29.01 -5.25 3.58
N PHE A 170 30.03 -4.90 4.34
CA PHE A 170 31.29 -4.49 3.73
C PHE A 170 31.84 -5.74 3.07
N ASP A 171 31.52 -5.92 1.79
CA ASP A 171 32.27 -6.84 0.96
C ASP A 171 33.69 -6.27 0.93
N LEU A 172 34.56 -6.86 1.74
CA LEU A 172 36.01 -6.67 1.67
C LEU A 172 36.43 -7.20 0.31
N TRP A 173 36.62 -6.29 -0.64
CA TRP A 173 37.39 -6.55 -1.86
C TRP A 173 38.87 -6.29 -1.58
#